data_AF-A0A8G1UMQ7-F1
#
_entry.id   AF-A0A8G1UMQ7-F1
#
_cell.length_a   1.000
_cell.length_b   1.000
_cell.length_c   1.000
_cell.angle_alpha   90.00
_cell.angle_beta   90.00
_cell.angle_gamma   90.00
#
_symmetry.space_group_name_H-M   'P 1'
#
loop_
_entity.id
_entity.type
_entity.pdbx_description
1 polymer ?
#
loop_
_entity_poly.entity_id
_entity_poly.type
_entity_poly.pdbx_seq_one_letter_code
_entity_poly.pdbx_strand_id
1 'polypeptide(L)'
;MTPPPGADSTRDRIVAAATAEFARHGIAGARVERIAKAARTSKERLYAYFRSKEELYATVAAAELTAVAEATRLDPTDLPAYAGRLHDYFSAHPDRLRLMSWGRLELTPGDGPAPDGDPVGATVRHKTEQLRLAQRAGHLDPSWDPLDVLVLLNQLATSWAGQSELLPADEEQRTAFLAARRAAVVTAVQRLFPASPASPPSTTSPASLAPQD
;
A
#
# COMPACT_ATOMS: atom_id res chain seq x y z
N MET A 1 -28.86 -23.38 15.32
CA MET A 1 -27.56 -23.96 14.93
C MET A 1 -26.78 -22.86 14.25
N THR A 2 -25.98 -22.12 15.01
CA THR A 2 -25.18 -20.98 14.53
C THR A 2 -23.91 -21.54 13.88
N PRO A 3 -23.54 -21.15 12.64
CA PRO A 3 -22.33 -21.68 12.02
C PRO A 3 -21.10 -21.18 12.78
N PRO A 4 -20.01 -21.97 12.86
CA PRO A 4 -18.79 -21.59 13.56
C PRO A 4 -18.10 -20.41 12.85
N PRO A 5 -17.41 -19.51 13.59
CA PRO A 5 -16.59 -18.47 12.97
C PRO A 5 -15.36 -19.13 12.32
N GLY A 6 -15.14 -18.87 11.01
CA GLY A 6 -13.88 -19.19 10.34
C GLY A 6 -13.91 -20.24 9.21
N ALA A 7 -15.03 -20.43 8.51
CA ALA A 7 -14.99 -21.12 7.21
C ALA A 7 -14.74 -20.09 6.09
N ASP A 8 -13.52 -20.01 5.56
CA ASP A 8 -13.22 -19.24 4.35
C ASP A 8 -14.22 -19.62 3.25
N SER A 9 -14.95 -18.64 2.72
CA SER A 9 -15.94 -18.92 1.68
C SER A 9 -15.24 -19.47 0.43
N THR A 10 -15.98 -20.14 -0.45
CA THR A 10 -15.42 -20.56 -1.75
C THR A 10 -14.86 -19.37 -2.51
N ARG A 11 -15.49 -18.20 -2.38
CA ARG A 11 -15.00 -16.95 -2.97
C ARG A 11 -13.63 -16.56 -2.40
N ASP A 12 -13.45 -16.62 -1.08
CA ASP A 12 -12.18 -16.25 -0.43
C ASP A 12 -11.05 -17.21 -0.83
N ARG A 13 -11.34 -18.51 -0.92
CA ARG A 13 -10.38 -19.50 -1.43
C ARG A 13 -9.99 -19.23 -2.89
N ILE A 14 -10.93 -18.81 -3.74
CA ILE A 14 -10.64 -18.43 -5.12
C ILE A 14 -9.74 -17.19 -5.16
N VAL A 15 -10.07 -16.15 -4.39
CA VAL A 15 -9.28 -14.90 -4.31
C VAL A 15 -7.85 -15.22 -3.85
N ALA A 16 -7.68 -15.98 -2.77
CA ALA A 16 -6.35 -16.35 -2.27
C ALA A 16 -5.53 -17.14 -3.30
N ALA A 17 -6.15 -18.12 -3.98
CA ALA A 17 -5.49 -18.88 -5.03
C ALA A 17 -5.13 -18.01 -6.26
N ALA A 18 -6.02 -17.08 -6.61
CA ALA A 18 -5.81 -16.16 -7.72
C ALA A 18 -4.68 -15.16 -7.42
N THR A 19 -4.60 -14.62 -6.19
CA THR A 19 -3.48 -13.77 -5.75
C THR A 19 -2.14 -14.45 -6.01
N ALA A 20 -2.00 -15.71 -5.59
CA ALA A 20 -0.76 -16.46 -5.78
C ALA A 20 -0.46 -16.76 -7.26
N GLU A 21 -1.46 -17.14 -8.07
CA GLU A 21 -1.27 -17.42 -9.51
C GLU A 21 -0.88 -16.14 -10.26
N PHE A 22 -1.58 -15.03 -10.04
CA PHE A 22 -1.30 -13.76 -10.72
C PHE A 22 0.05 -13.16 -10.31
N ALA A 23 0.41 -13.20 -9.03
CA ALA A 23 1.72 -12.72 -8.57
C ALA A 23 2.87 -13.46 -9.27
N ARG A 24 2.70 -14.78 -9.52
CA ARG A 24 3.72 -15.62 -10.15
C ARG A 24 3.75 -15.49 -11.67
N HIS A 25 2.59 -15.38 -12.31
CA HIS A 25 2.45 -15.58 -13.76
C HIS A 25 1.90 -14.38 -14.54
N GLY A 26 1.52 -13.29 -13.87
CA GLY A 26 0.83 -12.17 -14.52
C GLY A 26 -0.59 -12.51 -14.94
N ILE A 27 -1.30 -11.56 -15.53
CA ILE A 27 -2.71 -11.71 -15.92
C ILE A 27 -2.81 -12.67 -17.10
N ALA A 28 -2.03 -12.43 -18.16
CA ALA A 28 -1.99 -13.24 -19.37
C ALA A 28 -1.52 -14.67 -19.08
N GLY A 29 -0.48 -14.84 -18.26
CA GLY A 29 0.12 -16.14 -17.96
C GLY A 29 -0.64 -16.99 -16.92
N ALA A 30 -1.50 -16.37 -16.12
CA ALA A 30 -2.33 -17.07 -15.13
C ALA A 30 -3.34 -18.03 -15.78
N ARG A 31 -3.43 -19.25 -15.22
CA ARG A 31 -4.35 -20.29 -15.68
C ARG A 31 -5.51 -20.51 -14.70
N VAL A 32 -6.74 -20.34 -15.17
CA VAL A 32 -7.97 -20.51 -14.38
C VAL A 32 -8.08 -21.93 -13.81
N GLU A 33 -7.61 -22.94 -14.54
CA GLU A 33 -7.59 -24.33 -14.08
C GLU A 33 -6.69 -24.53 -12.84
N ARG A 34 -5.56 -23.83 -12.76
CA ARG A 34 -4.67 -23.88 -11.59
C ARG A 34 -5.30 -23.18 -10.40
N ILE A 35 -5.92 -22.03 -10.63
CA ILE A 35 -6.65 -21.28 -9.60
C ILE A 35 -7.78 -22.15 -9.03
N ALA A 36 -8.63 -22.74 -9.88
CA ALA A 36 -9.73 -23.59 -9.45
C ALA A 36 -9.23 -24.81 -8.64
N LYS A 37 -8.16 -25.46 -9.12
CA LYS A 37 -7.52 -26.59 -8.42
C LYS A 37 -7.00 -26.19 -7.04
N ALA A 38 -6.22 -25.11 -6.95
CA ALA A 38 -5.66 -24.62 -5.69
C ALA A 38 -6.76 -24.16 -4.72
N ALA A 39 -7.79 -23.50 -5.24
CA ALA A 39 -8.96 -23.09 -4.47
C ALA A 39 -9.87 -24.25 -4.08
N ARG A 40 -9.62 -25.51 -4.53
CA ARG A 40 -10.48 -26.68 -4.30
C ARG A 40 -11.93 -26.43 -4.74
N THR A 41 -12.09 -25.95 -5.97
CA THR A 41 -13.37 -25.68 -6.63
C THR A 41 -13.33 -26.09 -8.10
N SER A 42 -14.48 -26.11 -8.78
CA SER A 42 -14.54 -26.34 -10.23
C SER A 42 -14.41 -25.02 -11.01
N LYS A 43 -14.04 -25.13 -12.29
CA LYS A 43 -13.97 -23.98 -13.21
C LYS A 43 -15.34 -23.32 -13.36
N GLU A 44 -16.41 -24.11 -13.45
CA GLU A 44 -17.80 -23.61 -13.54
C GLU A 44 -18.17 -22.81 -12.29
N ARG A 45 -17.83 -23.31 -11.10
CA ARG A 45 -18.11 -22.61 -9.85
C ARG A 45 -17.27 -21.33 -9.71
N LEU A 46 -16.03 -21.31 -10.21
CA LEU A 46 -15.23 -20.08 -10.26
C LEU A 46 -15.90 -19.03 -11.16
N TYR A 47 -16.35 -19.41 -12.35
CA TYR A 47 -17.04 -18.49 -13.27
C TYR A 47 -18.41 -18.04 -12.77
N ALA A 48 -19.04 -18.81 -11.89
CA ALA A 48 -20.25 -18.36 -11.19
C ALA A 48 -19.98 -17.17 -10.23
N TYR A 49 -18.75 -17.00 -9.75
CA TYR A 49 -18.35 -15.85 -8.92
C TYR A 49 -17.70 -14.72 -9.72
N PHE A 50 -16.95 -15.04 -10.78
CA PHE A 50 -16.15 -14.09 -11.55
C PHE A 50 -16.34 -14.33 -13.04
N ARG A 51 -16.90 -13.38 -13.78
CA ARG A 51 -17.31 -13.60 -15.19
C ARG A 51 -16.11 -13.73 -16.11
N SER A 52 -14.96 -13.17 -15.75
CA SER A 52 -13.72 -13.30 -16.51
C SER A 52 -12.47 -13.35 -15.62
N LYS A 53 -11.32 -13.67 -16.23
CA LYS A 53 -10.02 -13.66 -15.55
C LYS A 53 -9.62 -12.23 -15.16
N GLU A 54 -9.99 -11.26 -15.98
CA GLU A 54 -9.75 -9.83 -15.78
C GLU A 54 -10.60 -9.29 -14.62
N GLU A 55 -11.88 -9.69 -14.52
CA GLU A 55 -12.72 -9.36 -13.36
C GLU A 55 -12.19 -9.99 -12.06
N LEU A 56 -11.72 -11.24 -12.13
CA LEU A 56 -11.07 -11.89 -11.00
C LEU A 56 -9.78 -11.15 -10.59
N TYR A 57 -8.95 -10.76 -11.55
CA TYR A 57 -7.76 -9.95 -11.28
C TYR A 57 -8.12 -8.60 -10.65
N ALA A 58 -9.10 -7.88 -11.20
CA ALA A 58 -9.55 -6.59 -10.68
C ALA A 58 -10.04 -6.72 -9.23
N THR A 59 -10.78 -7.79 -8.92
CA THR A 59 -11.23 -8.07 -7.55
C THR A 59 -10.06 -8.32 -6.61
N VAL A 60 -9.09 -9.14 -7.04
CA VAL A 60 -7.88 -9.42 -6.26
C VAL A 60 -7.08 -8.13 -6.02
N ALA A 61 -6.84 -7.33 -7.05
CA ALA A 61 -6.10 -6.07 -6.94
C ALA A 61 -6.80 -5.05 -6.03
N ALA A 62 -8.14 -4.97 -6.09
CA ALA A 62 -8.93 -4.11 -5.20
C ALA A 62 -8.83 -4.58 -3.73
N ALA A 63 -8.89 -5.89 -3.49
CA ALA A 63 -8.72 -6.46 -2.15
C ALA A 63 -7.32 -6.15 -1.59
N GLU A 64 -6.26 -6.30 -2.40
CA GLU A 64 -4.90 -5.98 -1.99
C GLU A 64 -4.70 -4.47 -1.75
N LEU A 65 -5.32 -3.61 -2.55
CA LEU A 65 -5.28 -2.16 -2.32
C LEU A 65 -5.91 -1.78 -0.97
N THR A 66 -7.05 -2.39 -0.63
CA THR A 66 -7.70 -2.22 0.68
C THR A 66 -6.80 -2.73 1.81
N ALA A 67 -6.21 -3.92 1.67
CA ALA A 67 -5.33 -4.50 2.68
C ALA A 67 -4.09 -3.62 2.94
N VAL A 68 -3.48 -3.07 1.87
CA VAL A 68 -2.38 -2.10 2.00
C VAL A 68 -2.86 -0.85 2.72
N ALA A 69 -4.00 -0.27 2.33
CA ALA A 69 -4.51 0.96 2.95
C ALA A 69 -4.81 0.78 4.44
N GLU A 70 -5.34 -0.37 4.85
CA GLU A 70 -5.61 -0.71 6.25
C GLU A 70 -4.31 -0.88 7.06
N ALA A 71 -3.34 -1.61 6.51
CA ALA A 71 -2.05 -1.86 7.18
C ALA A 71 -1.15 -0.62 7.21
N THR A 72 -1.31 0.29 6.25
CA THR A 72 -0.42 1.43 6.02
C THR A 72 -1.20 2.73 6.00
N ARG A 73 -1.99 2.99 7.05
CA ARG A 73 -2.69 4.27 7.18
C ARG A 73 -1.69 5.43 7.03
N LEU A 74 -1.98 6.35 6.11
CA LEU A 74 -1.17 7.55 5.90
C LEU A 74 -1.43 8.52 7.06
N ASP A 75 -0.36 8.87 7.76
CA ASP A 75 -0.33 10.02 8.65
C ASP A 75 0.57 11.06 7.98
N PRO A 76 0.03 12.19 7.50
CA PRO A 76 0.82 13.18 6.79
C PRO A 76 1.74 13.98 7.74
N THR A 77 1.60 13.83 9.07
CA THR A 77 2.49 14.42 10.07
C THR A 77 3.66 13.51 10.45
N ASP A 78 3.61 12.23 10.06
CA ASP A 78 4.66 11.22 10.29
C ASP A 78 4.86 10.34 9.03
N LEU A 79 5.31 11.01 7.96
CA LEU A 79 5.68 10.35 6.71
C LEU A 79 6.78 9.27 6.88
N PRO A 80 7.80 9.44 7.75
CA PRO A 80 8.78 8.39 8.01
C PRO A 80 8.15 7.11 8.57
N ALA A 81 7.24 7.21 9.55
CA ALA A 81 6.56 6.01 10.06
C ALA A 81 5.63 5.38 9.02
N TYR A 82 4.94 6.19 8.20
CA TYR A 82 4.17 5.67 7.06
C TYR A 82 5.05 4.88 6.09
N ALA A 83 6.22 5.40 5.71
CA ALA A 83 7.16 4.70 4.85
C ALA A 83 7.70 3.41 5.49
N GLY A 84 7.95 3.43 6.81
CA GLY A 84 8.30 2.22 7.57
C GLY A 84 7.23 1.14 7.49
N ARG A 85 5.94 1.50 7.70
CA ARG A 85 4.82 0.55 7.59
C ARG A 85 4.68 -0.05 6.19
N LEU A 86 4.84 0.77 5.14
CA LEU A 86 4.85 0.29 3.76
C LEU A 86 6.01 -0.68 3.51
N HIS A 87 7.21 -0.34 3.97
CA HIS A 87 8.38 -1.19 3.85
C HIS A 87 8.16 -2.55 4.53
N ASP A 88 7.64 -2.54 5.77
CA ASP A 88 7.36 -3.75 6.53
C ASP A 88 6.34 -4.63 5.80
N TYR A 89 5.25 -4.03 5.30
CA TYR A 89 4.21 -4.75 4.55
C TYR A 89 4.74 -5.43 3.28
N PHE A 90 5.46 -4.70 2.43
CA PHE A 90 5.93 -5.24 1.16
C PHE A 90 7.16 -6.15 1.30
N SER A 91 7.94 -6.01 2.37
CA SER A 91 9.00 -6.96 2.70
C SER A 91 8.45 -8.29 3.20
N ALA A 92 7.33 -8.27 3.94
CA ALA A 92 6.62 -9.48 4.34
C ALA A 92 5.83 -10.12 3.18
N HIS A 93 5.45 -9.33 2.16
CA HIS A 93 4.60 -9.77 1.04
C HIS A 93 5.15 -9.32 -0.33
N PRO A 94 6.32 -9.81 -0.76
CA PRO A 94 6.94 -9.40 -2.02
C PRO A 94 6.13 -9.83 -3.26
N ASP A 95 5.35 -10.91 -3.15
CA ASP A 95 4.41 -11.38 -4.16
C ASP A 95 3.26 -10.38 -4.41
N ARG A 96 2.79 -9.69 -3.37
CA ARG A 96 1.75 -8.65 -3.51
C ARG A 96 2.23 -7.44 -4.29
N LEU A 97 3.50 -7.04 -4.12
CA LEU A 97 4.07 -5.98 -4.95
C LEU A 97 4.15 -6.42 -6.42
N ARG A 98 4.58 -7.66 -6.67
CA ARG A 98 4.65 -8.23 -8.03
C ARG A 98 3.27 -8.28 -8.70
N LEU A 99 2.24 -8.68 -7.97
CA LEU A 99 0.86 -8.64 -8.44
C LEU A 99 0.50 -7.23 -8.94
N MET A 100 0.73 -6.20 -8.13
CA MET A 100 0.44 -4.81 -8.52
C MET A 100 1.26 -4.37 -9.74
N SER A 101 2.52 -4.80 -9.83
CA SER A 101 3.38 -4.50 -10.99
C SER A 101 2.86 -5.13 -12.28
N TRP A 102 2.35 -6.37 -12.25
CA TRP A 102 1.75 -7.00 -13.44
C TRP A 102 0.56 -6.19 -13.96
N GLY A 103 -0.30 -5.68 -13.08
CA GLY A 103 -1.40 -4.80 -13.48
C GLY A 103 -0.94 -3.57 -14.24
N ARG A 104 0.18 -2.95 -13.81
CA ARG A 104 0.75 -1.78 -14.51
C ARG A 104 1.34 -2.12 -15.88
N LEU A 105 1.81 -3.35 -16.08
CA LEU A 105 2.45 -3.79 -17.32
C LEU A 105 1.45 -4.34 -18.35
N GLU A 106 0.38 -4.99 -17.88
CA GLU A 106 -0.55 -5.73 -18.72
C GLU A 106 -1.89 -5.02 -18.95
N LEU A 107 -2.25 -4.05 -18.11
CA LEU A 107 -3.46 -3.26 -18.29
C LEU A 107 -3.12 -1.91 -18.89
N THR A 108 -3.65 -1.62 -20.07
CA THR A 108 -3.62 -0.25 -20.62
C THR A 108 -4.51 0.64 -19.75
N PRO A 109 -4.09 1.86 -19.42
CA PRO A 109 -4.98 2.86 -18.84
C PRO A 109 -6.23 3.04 -19.73
N GLY A 110 -7.39 2.63 -19.23
CA GLY A 110 -8.68 2.77 -19.93
C GLY A 110 -9.26 1.49 -20.57
N ASP A 111 -8.50 0.39 -20.67
CA ASP A 111 -8.95 -0.84 -21.38
C ASP A 111 -9.65 -1.89 -20.49
N GLY A 112 -9.94 -1.58 -19.23
CA GLY A 112 -10.56 -2.52 -18.29
C GLY A 112 -11.95 -2.07 -17.81
N PRO A 113 -12.99 -2.93 -17.86
CA PRO A 113 -14.21 -2.68 -17.11
C PRO A 113 -13.85 -2.88 -15.64
N ALA A 114 -13.54 -1.81 -14.92
CA ALA A 114 -13.54 -1.90 -13.47
C ALA A 114 -15.01 -1.88 -13.03
N PRO A 115 -15.55 -2.98 -12.48
CA PRO A 115 -16.97 -3.06 -12.12
C PRO A 115 -17.39 -1.97 -11.11
N ASP A 116 -16.43 -1.37 -10.41
CA ASP A 116 -16.63 -0.33 -9.37
C ASP A 116 -15.88 1.01 -9.64
N GLY A 117 -15.44 1.30 -10.87
CA GLY A 117 -14.76 2.57 -11.22
C GLY A 117 -13.22 2.53 -11.05
N ASP A 118 -12.57 3.66 -10.72
CA ASP A 118 -11.10 3.74 -10.58
C ASP A 118 -10.67 3.77 -9.09
N PRO A 119 -10.59 2.60 -8.40
CA PRO A 119 -10.28 2.52 -6.97
C PRO A 119 -8.84 2.96 -6.65
N VAL A 120 -7.91 2.72 -7.57
CA VAL A 120 -6.52 3.17 -7.44
C VAL A 120 -6.48 4.69 -7.47
N GLY A 121 -7.09 5.32 -8.47
CA GLY A 121 -7.16 6.77 -8.53
C GLY A 121 -7.96 7.38 -7.39
N ALA A 122 -9.01 6.71 -6.89
CA ALA A 122 -9.73 7.16 -5.70
C ALA A 122 -8.81 7.20 -4.46
N THR A 123 -8.01 6.16 -4.25
CA THR A 123 -7.03 6.09 -3.16
C THR A 123 -5.94 7.14 -3.31
N VAL A 124 -5.42 7.34 -4.52
CA VAL A 124 -4.43 8.38 -4.82
C VAL A 124 -5.01 9.78 -4.57
N ARG A 125 -6.23 10.07 -5.04
CA ARG A 125 -6.92 11.34 -4.77
C ARG A 125 -7.10 11.59 -3.28
N HIS A 126 -7.52 10.56 -2.52
CA HIS A 126 -7.67 10.65 -1.08
C HIS A 126 -6.34 10.97 -0.37
N LYS A 127 -5.27 10.20 -0.65
CA LYS A 127 -3.95 10.40 -0.04
C LYS A 127 -3.34 11.75 -0.42
N THR A 128 -3.45 12.16 -1.68
CA THR A 128 -2.96 13.48 -2.11
C THR A 128 -3.71 14.63 -1.44
N GLU A 129 -5.02 14.49 -1.18
CA GLU A 129 -5.75 15.51 -0.43
C GLU A 129 -5.33 15.59 1.04
N GLN A 130 -5.04 14.46 1.69
CA GLN A 130 -4.47 14.46 3.05
C GLN A 130 -3.13 15.20 3.11
N LEU A 131 -2.27 15.00 2.10
CA LEU A 131 -1.00 15.72 1.98
C LEU A 131 -1.21 17.22 1.74
N ARG A 132 -2.17 17.61 0.88
CA ARG A 132 -2.54 19.04 0.70
C ARG A 132 -3.02 19.68 1.99
N LEU A 133 -3.84 18.98 2.77
CA LEU A 133 -4.30 19.46 4.07
C LEU A 133 -3.13 19.69 5.04
N ALA A 134 -2.15 18.78 5.07
CA ALA A 134 -0.95 18.94 5.89
C ALA A 134 -0.06 20.10 5.43
N GLN A 135 0.05 20.36 4.13
CA GLN A 135 0.73 21.56 3.61
C GLN A 135 0.03 22.84 4.05
N ARG A 136 -1.30 22.90 3.95
CA ARG A 136 -2.08 24.06 4.43
C ARG A 136 -1.95 24.29 5.94
N ALA A 137 -1.75 23.22 6.71
CA ALA A 137 -1.51 23.28 8.15
C ALA A 137 -0.04 23.55 8.52
N GLY A 138 0.87 23.68 7.55
CA GLY A 138 2.30 23.92 7.80
C GLY A 138 3.09 22.70 8.29
N HIS A 139 2.53 21.49 8.15
CA HIS A 139 3.20 20.24 8.52
C HIS A 139 4.06 19.63 7.41
N LEU A 140 3.87 20.10 6.17
CA LEU A 140 4.62 19.66 4.99
C LEU A 140 4.96 20.87 4.13
N ASP A 141 6.14 20.88 3.52
CA ASP A 141 6.60 21.96 2.64
C ASP A 141 5.64 22.12 1.44
N PRO A 142 5.03 23.31 1.24
CA PRO A 142 4.05 23.56 0.20
C PRO A 142 4.64 23.63 -1.22
N SER A 143 5.97 23.63 -1.36
CA SER A 143 6.63 23.64 -2.68
C SER A 143 6.55 22.29 -3.41
N TRP A 144 6.28 21.20 -2.69
CA TRP A 144 6.11 19.88 -3.28
C TRP A 144 4.71 19.68 -3.86
N ASP A 145 4.61 19.04 -5.03
CA ASP A 145 3.33 18.48 -5.46
C ASP A 145 2.99 17.26 -4.57
N PRO A 146 1.79 17.20 -3.96
CA PRO A 146 1.33 16.05 -3.17
C PRO A 146 1.45 14.70 -3.89
N LEU A 147 1.26 14.66 -5.21
CA LEU A 147 1.41 13.45 -6.00
C LEU A 147 2.87 13.00 -6.03
N ASP A 148 3.81 13.93 -6.20
CA ASP A 148 5.24 13.63 -6.19
C ASP A 148 5.68 13.11 -4.83
N VAL A 149 5.22 13.73 -3.73
CA VAL A 149 5.47 13.24 -2.37
C VAL A 149 5.00 11.80 -2.23
N LEU A 150 3.76 11.51 -2.62
CA LEU A 150 3.18 10.16 -2.53
C LEU A 150 3.96 9.14 -3.38
N VAL A 151 4.35 9.49 -4.61
CA VAL A 151 5.11 8.62 -5.50
C VAL A 151 6.49 8.34 -4.92
N LEU A 152 7.23 9.37 -4.53
CA LEU A 152 8.58 9.24 -3.96
C LEU A 152 8.58 8.41 -2.68
N LEU A 153 7.63 8.65 -1.77
CA LEU A 153 7.46 7.85 -0.55
C LEU A 153 7.25 6.37 -0.88
N ASN A 154 6.35 6.07 -1.82
CA ASN A 154 6.06 4.69 -2.20
C ASN A 154 7.27 4.03 -2.87
N GLN A 155 8.03 4.73 -3.71
CA GLN A 155 9.24 4.20 -4.36
C GLN A 155 10.35 3.91 -3.34
N LEU A 156 10.57 4.82 -2.38
CA LEU A 156 11.55 4.60 -1.31
C LEU A 156 11.15 3.40 -0.43
N ALA A 157 9.88 3.32 -0.03
CA ALA A 157 9.39 2.25 0.84
C ALA A 157 9.44 0.86 0.17
N THR A 158 9.17 0.79 -1.13
CA THR A 158 9.11 -0.48 -1.88
C THR A 158 10.43 -0.89 -2.54
N SER A 159 11.47 -0.05 -2.44
CA SER A 159 12.77 -0.24 -3.10
C SER A 159 13.41 -1.62 -2.93
N TRP A 160 13.23 -2.25 -1.76
CA TRP A 160 13.83 -3.55 -1.43
C TRP A 160 12.93 -4.76 -1.69
N ALA A 161 11.62 -4.56 -1.84
CA ALA A 161 10.66 -5.67 -1.98
C ALA A 161 10.84 -6.45 -3.29
N GLY A 162 11.46 -5.84 -4.31
CA GLY A 162 11.83 -6.48 -5.57
C GLY A 162 13.23 -7.08 -5.63
N GLN A 163 14.05 -6.94 -4.58
CA GLN A 163 15.48 -7.30 -4.59
C GLN A 163 15.78 -8.55 -3.75
N SER A 164 14.94 -9.59 -3.92
CA SER A 164 15.04 -10.83 -3.13
C SER A 164 16.38 -11.56 -3.27
N GLU A 165 17.04 -11.40 -4.40
CA GLU A 165 18.35 -11.96 -4.73
C GLU A 165 19.50 -11.38 -3.90
N LEU A 166 19.30 -10.21 -3.28
CA LEU A 166 20.28 -9.58 -2.40
C LEU A 166 20.09 -9.94 -0.92
N LEU A 167 19.03 -10.69 -0.58
CA LEU A 167 18.75 -11.07 0.80
C LEU A 167 19.73 -12.16 1.28
N PRO A 168 20.30 -12.03 2.50
CA PRO A 168 21.09 -13.10 3.10
C PRO A 168 20.30 -14.41 3.18
N ALA A 169 20.99 -15.55 3.04
CA ALA A 169 20.39 -16.88 3.16
C ALA A 169 20.03 -17.23 4.62
N ASP A 170 20.87 -16.79 5.55
CA ASP A 170 20.68 -16.97 6.99
C ASP A 170 19.57 -16.04 7.53
N GLU A 171 18.72 -16.56 8.43
CA GLU A 171 17.53 -15.87 8.92
C GLU A 171 17.86 -14.71 9.87
N GLU A 172 18.86 -14.88 10.73
CA GLU A 172 19.29 -13.84 11.67
C GLU A 172 19.91 -12.67 10.88
N GLN A 173 20.79 -12.98 9.94
CA GLN A 173 21.36 -11.99 9.03
C GLN A 173 20.30 -11.30 8.18
N ARG A 174 19.30 -12.04 7.68
CA ARG A 174 18.18 -11.47 6.91
C ARG A 174 17.36 -10.50 7.74
N THR A 175 17.05 -10.86 8.98
CA THR A 175 16.30 -10.00 9.91
C THR A 175 17.05 -8.70 10.17
N ALA A 176 18.34 -8.79 10.51
CA ALA A 176 19.18 -7.62 10.74
C ALA A 176 19.34 -6.77 9.47
N PHE A 177 19.48 -7.41 8.30
CA PHE A 177 19.56 -6.74 7.00
C PHE A 177 18.30 -5.93 6.70
N LEU A 178 17.12 -6.53 6.81
CA LEU A 178 15.84 -5.85 6.57
C LEU A 178 15.62 -4.70 7.57
N ALA A 179 15.94 -4.90 8.85
CA ALA A 179 15.87 -3.83 9.84
C ALA A 179 16.77 -2.62 9.48
N ALA A 180 17.99 -2.88 9.00
CA ALA A 180 18.89 -1.82 8.55
C ALA A 180 18.38 -1.10 7.29
N ARG A 181 17.71 -1.81 6.36
CA ARG A 181 17.08 -1.21 5.17
C ARG A 181 15.87 -0.37 5.54
N ARG A 182 15.03 -0.86 6.45
CA ARG A 182 13.93 -0.10 7.04
C ARG A 182 14.43 1.20 7.65
N ALA A 183 15.47 1.16 8.48
CA ALA A 183 16.05 2.35 9.10
C ALA A 183 16.57 3.37 8.07
N ALA A 184 17.18 2.89 6.98
CA ALA A 184 17.64 3.73 5.88
C ALA A 184 16.48 4.41 5.13
N VAL A 185 15.40 3.67 4.84
CA VAL A 185 14.17 4.22 4.22
C VAL A 185 13.57 5.31 5.09
N VAL A 186 13.36 5.04 6.38
CA VAL A 186 12.80 6.00 7.34
C VAL A 186 13.67 7.26 7.42
N THR A 187 14.99 7.10 7.50
CA THR A 187 15.94 8.23 7.53
C THR A 187 15.91 9.04 6.25
N ALA A 188 15.86 8.39 5.08
CA ALA A 188 15.78 9.07 3.79
C ALA A 188 14.49 9.90 3.68
N VAL A 189 13.36 9.34 4.09
CA VAL A 189 12.06 10.03 4.10
C VAL A 189 12.06 11.21 5.06
N GLN A 190 12.61 11.07 6.27
CA GLN A 190 12.76 12.17 7.22
C GLN A 190 13.61 13.32 6.67
N ARG A 191 14.65 13.03 5.88
CA ARG A 191 15.50 14.06 5.27
C ARG A 191 14.84 14.75 4.09
N LEU A 192 14.04 14.01 3.31
CA LEU A 192 13.36 14.55 2.14
C LEU A 192 12.11 15.36 2.52
N PHE A 193 11.38 14.90 3.54
CA PHE A 193 10.16 15.51 4.06
C PHE A 193 10.27 15.65 5.58
N PRO A 194 11.06 16.63 6.08
CA PRO A 194 11.25 16.80 7.51
C PRO A 194 9.93 17.15 8.19
N ALA A 195 9.61 16.46 9.28
CA ALA A 195 8.50 16.83 10.14
C ALA A 195 8.68 18.28 10.60
N SER A 196 7.65 19.10 10.42
CA SER A 196 7.64 20.47 10.91
C SER A 196 7.75 20.46 12.44
N PRO A 197 8.68 21.22 13.06
CA PRO A 197 8.71 21.33 14.51
C PRO A 197 7.38 21.94 14.93
N ALA A 198 6.61 21.23 15.77
CA ALA A 198 5.40 21.78 16.36
C ALA A 198 5.73 23.16 16.94
N SER A 199 5.11 24.22 16.43
CA SER A 199 5.25 25.55 17.01
C SER A 199 4.95 25.45 18.50
N PRO A 200 5.84 25.89 19.41
CA PRO A 200 5.51 25.91 20.82
C PRO A 200 4.25 26.77 21.02
N PRO A 201 3.36 26.42 21.97
CA PRO A 201 2.19 27.24 22.25
C PRO A 201 2.67 28.66 22.54
N SER A 202 2.13 29.63 21.79
CA SER A 202 2.39 31.05 21.97
C SER A 202 2.14 31.39 23.44
N THR A 203 3.19 31.52 24.24
CA THR A 203 3.06 32.08 25.57
C THR A 203 2.71 33.54 25.39
N THR A 204 1.41 33.84 25.45
CA THR A 204 0.89 35.20 25.59
C THR A 204 1.53 35.79 26.84
N SER A 205 2.58 36.57 26.64
CA SER A 205 3.21 37.36 27.70
C SER A 205 2.18 38.37 28.19
N PRO A 206 1.76 38.36 29.47
CA PRO A 206 0.88 39.40 29.98
C PRO A 206 1.65 40.71 29.96
N ALA A 207 1.15 41.66 29.18
CA ALA A 207 1.67 43.01 29.11
C ALA A 207 1.67 43.64 30.51
N SER A 208 2.85 44.10 30.91
CA SER A 208 3.09 44.93 32.09
C SER A 208 2.20 46.18 32.05
N LEU A 209 1.19 46.23 32.90
CA LEU A 209 0.48 47.46 33.26
C LEU A 209 1.44 48.33 34.08
N ALA A 210 2.00 49.36 33.45
CA ALA A 210 2.61 50.47 34.17
C ALA A 210 1.49 51.37 34.74
N PRO A 211 1.65 51.92 35.95
CA PRO A 211 0.68 52.85 36.52
C PRO A 211 0.81 54.22 35.85
N GLN A 212 -0.32 54.85 35.53
CA GLN A 212 -0.36 56.25 35.14
C GLN A 212 -0.56 57.12 36.39
N ASP A 213 0.17 58.23 36.41
CA ASP A 213 0.17 59.31 37.42
C ASP A 213 -1.20 59.96 37.63
#